data_AF-R7I4B3-F1
#
_entry.id   AF-R7I4B3-F1
#
_cell.length_a   1.000
_cell.length_b   1.000
_cell.length_c   1.000
_cell.angle_alpha   90.00
_cell.angle_beta   90.00
_cell.angle_gamma   90.00
#
_symmetry.space_group_name_H-M   'P 1'
#
loop_
_entity.id
_entity.type
_entity.pdbx_description
1 polymer ?
#
loop_
_entity_poly.entity_id
_entity_poly.type
_entity_poly.pdbx_seq_one_letter_code
_entity_poly.pdbx_strand_id
1 'polypeptide(L)'
;MEQLIHEIRNVLEEDVDVKKLFGKQVETGKQLNLAGWGKVSEEKAEKLVSKDMRWSKSGNSLNSERIKYYLDKSRNNIESDTVILGSTGKYDVIAENEGYTYFKMSDDAWALLEKEAGGNYDEIWKVNQQFIDEQISNNKIIVLSDNPYKKYYFNDGTKRFYQREIDYILGKGYTFELTSEGLWKAVRR
;
A
#
# COMPACT_ATOMS: atom_id res chain seq x y z
N MET A 1 0.13 34.65 15.43
CA MET A 1 -1.17 34.22 14.85
C MET A 1 -1.24 34.63 13.39
N GLU A 2 -0.94 35.88 13.02
CA GLU A 2 -0.96 36.32 11.61
C GLU A 2 0.12 35.70 10.71
N GLN A 3 1.34 35.45 11.22
CA GLN A 3 2.39 34.76 10.43
C GLN A 3 2.00 33.34 10.01
N LEU A 4 1.32 32.60 10.90
CA LEU A 4 0.85 31.25 10.63
C LEU A 4 -0.28 31.24 9.60
N ILE A 5 -1.19 32.23 9.67
CA ILE A 5 -2.27 32.41 8.69
C ILE A 5 -1.71 32.81 7.31
N HIS A 6 -0.61 33.59 7.28
CA HIS A 6 0.04 34.00 6.04
C HIS A 6 0.79 32.84 5.36
N GLU A 7 1.50 32.00 6.12
CA GLU A 7 2.16 30.79 5.61
C GLU A 7 1.15 29.75 5.12
N ILE A 8 0.03 29.58 5.82
CA ILE A 8 -1.08 28.71 5.39
C ILE A 8 -1.67 29.22 4.06
N ARG A 9 -1.84 30.54 3.89
CA ARG A 9 -2.32 31.12 2.62
C ARG A 9 -1.37 30.86 1.45
N ASN A 10 -0.07 31.01 1.64
CA ASN A 10 0.91 30.78 0.57
C ASN A 10 0.93 29.31 0.10
N VAL A 11 0.86 28.35 1.04
CA VAL A 11 0.78 26.91 0.70
C VAL A 11 -0.54 26.57 0.01
N LEU A 12 -1.65 27.20 0.40
CA LEU A 12 -2.95 27.03 -0.25
C LEU A 12 -3.05 27.71 -1.63
N GLU A 13 -2.20 28.70 -1.91
CA GLU A 13 -2.18 29.41 -3.20
C GLU A 13 -1.38 28.68 -4.29
N GLU A 14 -0.37 27.90 -3.92
CA GLU A 14 0.53 27.18 -4.84
C GLU A 14 -0.01 25.81 -5.30
N ASP A 15 -0.95 25.21 -4.57
CA ASP A 15 -1.50 23.88 -4.89
C ASP A 15 -2.86 23.96 -5.61
N VAL A 16 -2.84 23.71 -6.93
CA VAL A 16 -4.00 23.85 -7.84
C VAL A 16 -5.15 22.91 -7.48
N ASP A 17 -4.86 21.75 -6.87
CA ASP A 17 -5.87 20.76 -6.52
C ASP A 17 -6.57 21.07 -5.19
N VAL A 18 -5.88 21.79 -4.28
CA VAL A 18 -6.47 22.25 -3.02
C VAL A 18 -7.48 23.37 -3.27
N LYS A 19 -7.20 24.29 -4.20
CA LYS A 19 -8.17 25.31 -4.67
C LYS A 19 -9.46 24.71 -5.22
N LYS A 20 -9.39 23.51 -5.82
CA LYS A 20 -10.54 22.79 -6.38
C LYS A 20 -11.43 22.17 -5.29
N LEU A 21 -10.84 21.77 -4.17
CA LEU A 21 -11.55 21.25 -2.99
C LEU A 21 -12.24 22.36 -2.18
N PHE A 22 -11.68 23.58 -2.19
CA PHE A 22 -12.22 24.76 -1.50
C PHE A 22 -12.84 25.76 -2.48
N GLY A 23 -13.89 25.32 -3.18
CA GLY A 23 -14.72 26.20 -3.99
C GLY A 23 -15.23 27.40 -3.17
N LYS A 24 -14.90 28.62 -3.65
CA LYS A 24 -15.34 29.95 -3.21
C LYS A 24 -16.57 30.00 -2.27
N GLN A 25 -16.34 30.44 -1.02
CA GLN A 25 -17.02 31.54 -0.28
C GLN A 25 -17.11 31.22 1.23
N VAL A 26 -16.36 31.98 2.06
CA VAL A 26 -16.78 33.13 2.90
C VAL A 26 -17.58 32.73 4.15
N GLU A 27 -16.99 33.13 5.28
CA GLU A 27 -17.44 33.03 6.66
C GLU A 27 -18.95 33.26 6.85
N THR A 28 -19.57 32.37 7.64
CA THR A 28 -20.55 32.75 8.67
C THR A 28 -20.79 31.55 9.59
N GLY A 29 -20.37 31.66 10.86
CA GLY A 29 -20.95 30.93 12.00
C GLY A 29 -20.81 29.39 12.04
N LYS A 30 -19.81 28.93 12.80
CA LYS A 30 -19.76 27.66 13.57
C LYS A 30 -19.92 26.29 12.87
N GLN A 31 -20.16 26.20 11.55
CA GLN A 31 -20.17 24.90 10.86
C GLN A 31 -19.59 25.00 9.44
N LEU A 32 -18.64 24.11 9.12
CA LEU A 32 -18.05 23.95 7.79
C LEU A 32 -18.72 22.78 7.05
N ASN A 33 -19.01 22.96 5.76
CA ASN A 33 -19.62 21.92 4.92
C ASN A 33 -18.55 21.40 3.94
N LEU A 34 -18.03 20.21 4.20
CA LEU A 34 -17.02 19.54 3.37
C LEU A 34 -17.71 18.55 2.43
N ALA A 35 -17.47 18.68 1.13
CA ALA A 35 -18.10 17.84 0.10
C ALA A 35 -17.86 16.35 0.40
N GLY A 36 -18.95 15.59 0.58
CA GLY A 36 -18.94 14.15 0.89
C GLY A 36 -18.99 13.79 2.38
N TRP A 37 -18.84 14.74 3.32
CA TRP A 37 -18.68 14.45 4.76
C TRP A 37 -19.73 15.12 5.66
N GLY A 38 -20.65 15.92 5.08
CA GLY A 38 -21.69 16.61 5.82
C GLY A 38 -21.16 17.75 6.71
N LYS A 39 -22.03 18.30 7.57
CA LYS A 39 -21.70 19.43 8.46
C LYS A 39 -20.77 18.98 9.58
N VAL A 40 -19.59 19.59 9.69
CA VAL A 40 -18.58 19.26 10.70
C VAL A 40 -18.28 20.49 11.58
N SER A 41 -18.09 20.28 12.88
CA SER A 41 -17.66 21.34 13.81
C SER A 41 -16.21 21.74 13.56
N GLU A 42 -15.88 23.00 13.86
CA GLU A 42 -14.56 23.60 13.69
C GLU A 42 -13.45 22.80 14.38
N GLU A 43 -13.65 22.38 15.63
CA GLU A 43 -12.69 21.56 16.39
C GLU A 43 -12.43 20.19 15.75
N LYS A 44 -13.45 19.60 15.12
CA LYS A 44 -13.31 18.32 14.40
C LYS A 44 -12.68 18.53 13.03
N ALA A 45 -12.94 19.65 12.36
CA ALA A 45 -12.26 20.05 11.14
C ALA A 45 -10.77 20.33 11.40
N GLU A 46 -10.43 21.04 12.48
CA GLU A 46 -9.04 21.31 12.91
C GLU A 46 -8.30 20.01 13.24
N LYS A 47 -8.93 19.04 13.91
CA LYS A 47 -8.32 17.72 14.15
C LYS A 47 -8.05 16.95 12.86
N LEU A 48 -8.96 17.02 11.89
CA LEU A 48 -8.84 16.35 10.60
C LEU A 48 -7.76 17.03 9.74
N VAL A 49 -7.81 18.36 9.62
CA VAL A 49 -6.83 19.18 8.90
C VAL A 49 -5.45 19.09 9.56
N SER A 50 -5.35 19.04 10.90
CA SER A 50 -4.07 18.84 11.59
C SER A 50 -3.50 17.44 11.36
N LYS A 51 -4.36 16.42 11.18
CA LYS A 51 -3.93 15.05 10.83
C LYS A 51 -3.40 15.01 9.39
N ASP A 52 -4.06 15.70 8.47
CA ASP A 52 -3.67 15.84 7.06
C ASP A 52 -2.51 16.83 6.83
N MET A 53 -2.33 17.83 7.68
CA MET A 53 -1.18 18.75 7.62
C MET A 53 0.07 18.14 8.28
N ARG A 54 -0.11 17.19 9.21
CA ARG A 54 0.97 16.33 9.69
C ARG A 54 1.43 15.36 8.60
N TRP A 55 0.52 14.93 7.73
CA TRP A 55 0.81 14.14 6.53
C TRP A 55 1.70 14.89 5.52
N SER A 56 1.48 16.19 5.32
CA SER A 56 2.31 16.99 4.41
C SER A 56 3.68 17.37 4.98
N LYS A 57 3.86 17.34 6.31
CA LYS A 57 5.15 17.68 6.97
C LYS A 57 6.07 16.49 7.25
N SER A 58 5.59 15.25 7.20
CA SER A 58 6.43 14.05 7.31
C SER A 58 6.55 13.38 5.93
N GLY A 59 7.61 13.69 5.20
CA GLY A 59 7.77 13.32 3.78
C GLY A 59 7.36 11.89 3.45
N ASN A 60 6.37 11.76 2.58
CA ASN A 60 5.92 10.60 1.77
C ASN A 60 6.06 9.18 2.36
N SER A 61 6.22 9.01 3.67
CA SER A 61 6.46 7.72 4.30
C SER A 61 5.21 7.19 4.95
N LEU A 62 4.83 5.96 4.60
CA LEU A 62 3.66 5.31 5.17
C LEU A 62 3.94 4.96 6.64
N ASN A 63 3.11 5.50 7.54
CA ASN A 63 3.13 5.09 8.94
C ASN A 63 2.47 3.71 9.12
N SER A 64 2.66 3.10 10.29
CA SER A 64 2.16 1.75 10.58
C SER A 64 0.64 1.60 10.49
N GLU A 65 -0.14 2.64 10.80
CA GLU A 65 -1.60 2.61 10.68
C GLU A 65 -2.03 2.49 9.21
N ARG A 66 -1.34 3.21 8.31
CA ARG A 66 -1.60 3.15 6.87
C ARG A 66 -1.15 1.84 6.27
N ILE A 67 0.01 1.32 6.66
CA ILE A 67 0.46 0.00 6.23
C ILE A 67 -0.59 -1.06 6.60
N LYS A 68 -1.08 -1.04 7.85
CA LYS A 68 -2.15 -1.94 8.29
C LYS A 68 -3.43 -1.77 7.47
N TYR A 69 -3.84 -0.54 7.19
CA TYR A 69 -5.00 -0.26 6.36
C TYR A 69 -4.90 -0.93 4.98
N TYR A 70 -3.74 -0.85 4.31
CA TYR A 70 -3.56 -1.47 3.00
C TYR A 70 -3.42 -2.99 3.07
N LEU A 71 -2.86 -3.54 4.15
CA LEU A 71 -2.85 -4.99 4.39
C LEU A 71 -4.25 -5.57 4.54
N ASP A 72 -5.13 -4.88 5.27
CA ASP A 72 -6.54 -5.29 5.42
C ASP A 72 -7.27 -5.30 4.07
N LYS A 73 -6.82 -4.50 3.10
CA LYS A 73 -7.38 -4.41 1.74
C LYS A 73 -6.74 -5.37 0.75
N SER A 74 -5.56 -5.92 1.05
CA SER A 74 -4.81 -6.76 0.11
C SER A 74 -4.83 -8.25 0.43
N ARG A 75 -5.18 -8.62 1.67
CA ARG A 75 -5.20 -10.01 2.12
C ARG A 75 -6.46 -10.72 1.68
N ASN A 76 -6.28 -11.80 0.92
CA ASN A 76 -7.35 -12.67 0.48
C ASN A 76 -7.10 -14.10 0.96
N ASN A 77 -8.16 -14.87 1.21
CA ASN A 77 -8.10 -16.28 1.62
C ASN A 77 -7.15 -16.54 2.81
N ILE A 78 -7.23 -15.70 3.85
CA ILE A 78 -6.25 -15.71 4.96
C ILE A 78 -6.25 -16.99 5.79
N GLU A 79 -7.31 -17.80 5.71
CA GLU A 79 -7.42 -19.08 6.42
C GLU A 79 -6.62 -20.21 5.75
N SER A 80 -6.14 -20.03 4.51
CA SER A 80 -5.42 -21.08 3.79
C SER A 80 -4.03 -21.35 4.36
N ASP A 81 -3.63 -22.60 4.55
CA ASP A 81 -2.27 -22.91 4.99
C ASP A 81 -1.18 -22.57 3.95
N THR A 82 -1.59 -22.24 2.71
CA THR A 82 -0.68 -21.95 1.60
C THR A 82 -0.86 -20.52 1.12
N VAL A 83 0.24 -19.79 0.94
CA VAL A 83 0.31 -18.50 0.25
C VAL A 83 0.97 -18.66 -1.11
N ILE A 84 0.42 -18.02 -2.14
CA ILE A 84 1.02 -17.96 -3.46
C ILE A 84 1.49 -16.54 -3.80
N LEU A 85 2.70 -16.45 -4.34
CA LEU A 85 3.32 -15.23 -4.86
C LEU A 85 3.64 -15.40 -6.35
N GLY A 86 3.74 -14.30 -7.10
CA GLY A 86 3.95 -14.42 -8.53
C GLY A 86 3.86 -13.15 -9.33
N SER A 87 3.93 -13.31 -10.65
CA SER A 87 3.62 -12.21 -11.56
C SER A 87 2.11 -12.01 -11.69
N THR A 88 1.66 -10.76 -11.56
CA THR A 88 0.25 -10.35 -11.68
C THR A 88 -0.44 -10.98 -12.88
N GLY A 89 -1.69 -11.43 -12.69
CA GLY A 89 -2.51 -12.09 -13.70
C GLY A 89 -2.35 -13.61 -13.75
N LYS A 90 -1.20 -14.16 -13.34
CA LYS A 90 -1.01 -15.62 -13.28
C LYS A 90 -1.29 -16.18 -11.90
N TYR A 91 -0.66 -15.63 -10.86
CA TYR A 91 -0.86 -16.15 -9.50
C TYR A 91 -2.28 -15.91 -9.00
N ASP A 92 -2.92 -14.80 -9.40
CA ASP A 92 -4.28 -14.45 -8.98
C ASP A 92 -5.28 -15.56 -9.38
N VAL A 93 -5.18 -16.06 -10.61
CA VAL A 93 -6.05 -17.13 -11.13
C VAL A 93 -5.83 -18.43 -10.36
N ILE A 94 -4.57 -18.78 -10.08
CA ILE A 94 -4.25 -19.99 -9.31
C ILE A 94 -4.74 -19.83 -7.86
N ALA A 95 -4.55 -18.66 -7.25
CA ALA A 95 -4.97 -18.39 -5.89
C ALA A 95 -6.50 -18.46 -5.73
N GLU A 96 -7.23 -17.89 -6.68
CA GLU A 96 -8.69 -17.93 -6.71
C GLU A 96 -9.21 -19.36 -6.93
N ASN A 97 -8.58 -20.15 -7.80
CA ASN A 97 -8.98 -21.54 -8.08
C ASN A 97 -8.64 -22.51 -6.94
N GLU A 98 -7.45 -22.40 -6.36
CA GLU A 98 -6.94 -23.31 -5.32
C GLU A 98 -7.29 -22.85 -3.89
N GLY A 99 -7.83 -21.63 -3.74
CA GLY A 99 -8.15 -21.06 -2.43
C GLY A 99 -6.90 -20.71 -1.60
N TYR A 100 -5.77 -20.41 -2.24
CA TYR A 100 -4.55 -19.99 -1.54
C TYR A 100 -4.66 -18.56 -1.04
N THR A 101 -3.96 -18.24 0.06
CA THR A 101 -3.72 -16.86 0.49
C THR A 101 -2.94 -16.12 -0.60
N TYR A 102 -3.32 -14.88 -0.91
CA TYR A 102 -2.60 -14.08 -1.90
C TYR A 102 -2.77 -12.57 -1.64
N PHE A 103 -1.83 -11.79 -2.18
CA PHE A 103 -1.84 -10.33 -2.10
C PHE A 103 -2.53 -9.76 -3.35
N LYS A 104 -3.67 -9.10 -3.18
CA LYS A 104 -4.36 -8.35 -4.24
C LYS A 104 -5.32 -7.36 -3.62
N MET A 105 -5.30 -6.12 -4.08
CA MET A 105 -6.23 -5.07 -3.68
C MET A 105 -6.95 -4.50 -4.90
N SER A 106 -8.02 -3.75 -4.68
CA SER A 106 -8.72 -3.05 -5.78
C SER A 106 -7.87 -1.93 -6.38
N ASP A 107 -8.15 -1.57 -7.63
CA ASP A 107 -7.48 -0.47 -8.33
C ASP A 107 -7.58 0.86 -7.55
N ASP A 108 -8.73 1.14 -6.93
CA ASP A 108 -8.92 2.33 -6.09
C ASP A 108 -8.01 2.33 -4.85
N ALA A 109 -7.86 1.17 -4.20
CA ALA A 109 -6.99 1.04 -3.04
C ALA A 109 -5.52 1.18 -3.46
N TRP A 110 -5.15 0.64 -4.62
CA TRP A 110 -3.82 0.79 -5.19
C TRP A 110 -3.50 2.24 -5.54
N ALA A 111 -4.40 2.93 -6.25
CA ALA A 111 -4.22 4.33 -6.63
C ALA A 111 -4.07 5.24 -5.39
N LEU A 112 -4.84 4.95 -4.33
CA LEU A 112 -4.70 5.67 -3.07
C LEU A 112 -3.35 5.39 -2.40
N LEU A 113 -2.89 4.14 -2.37
CA LEU A 113 -1.58 3.75 -1.84
C LEU A 113 -0.44 4.47 -2.56
N GLU A 114 -0.47 4.48 -3.90
CA GLU A 114 0.55 5.13 -4.71
C GLU A 114 0.60 6.63 -4.46
N LYS A 115 -0.57 7.29 -4.39
CA LYS A 115 -0.69 8.70 -4.05
C LYS A 115 -0.12 9.01 -2.66
N GLU A 116 -0.50 8.19 -1.68
CA GLU A 116 -0.07 8.37 -0.29
C GLU A 116 1.42 8.11 -0.06
N ALA A 117 1.99 7.18 -0.81
CA ALA A 117 3.43 6.93 -0.87
C ALA A 117 4.18 7.99 -1.69
N GLY A 118 3.50 8.93 -2.33
CA GLY A 118 4.10 9.91 -3.24
C GLY A 118 4.84 9.27 -4.41
N GLY A 119 4.34 8.14 -4.92
CA GLY A 119 5.00 7.34 -5.96
C GLY A 119 6.28 6.63 -5.50
N ASN A 120 6.58 6.61 -4.19
CA ASN A 120 7.76 5.93 -3.67
C ASN A 120 7.50 4.41 -3.57
N TYR A 121 8.04 3.66 -4.52
CA TYR A 121 7.93 2.20 -4.58
C TYR A 121 8.52 1.49 -3.35
N ASP A 122 9.48 2.10 -2.64
CA ASP A 122 10.03 1.52 -1.41
C ASP A 122 9.04 1.64 -0.24
N GLU A 123 8.19 2.68 -0.23
CA GLU A 123 7.13 2.82 0.76
C GLU A 123 5.99 1.85 0.47
N ILE A 124 5.59 1.73 -0.79
CA ILE A 124 4.60 0.73 -1.25
C ILE A 124 5.09 -0.68 -0.91
N TRP A 125 6.39 -0.95 -1.09
CA TRP A 125 7.00 -2.23 -0.76
C TRP A 125 6.84 -2.63 0.71
N LYS A 126 6.82 -1.69 1.66
CA LYS A 126 6.62 -2.01 3.09
C LYS A 126 5.32 -2.75 3.37
N VAL A 127 4.26 -2.44 2.61
CA VAL A 127 2.98 -3.15 2.71
C VAL A 127 3.14 -4.61 2.30
N ASN A 128 3.77 -4.87 1.17
CA ASN A 128 4.00 -6.23 0.69
C ASN A 128 4.99 -7.01 1.59
N GLN A 129 6.04 -6.34 2.06
CA GLN A 129 7.00 -6.94 2.98
C GLN A 129 6.31 -7.43 4.26
N GLN A 130 5.43 -6.61 4.85
CA GLN A 130 4.70 -6.98 6.04
C GLN A 130 3.72 -8.14 5.80
N PHE A 131 3.08 -8.19 4.63
CA PHE A 131 2.26 -9.35 4.22
C PHE A 131 3.08 -10.64 4.22
N ILE A 132 4.27 -10.62 3.60
CA ILE A 132 5.15 -11.80 3.56
C ILE A 132 5.63 -12.19 4.95
N ASP A 133 6.00 -11.21 5.79
CA ASP A 133 6.40 -11.46 7.18
C ASP A 133 5.29 -12.15 7.97
N GLU A 134 4.03 -11.73 7.81
CA GLU A 134 2.87 -12.38 8.44
C GLU A 134 2.68 -13.82 7.96
N GLN A 135 2.92 -14.10 6.67
CA GLN A 135 2.78 -15.47 6.17
C GLN A 135 3.89 -16.39 6.64
N ILE A 136 5.11 -15.87 6.75
CA ILE A 136 6.23 -16.59 7.36
C ILE A 136 5.96 -16.83 8.86
N SER A 137 5.50 -15.81 9.61
CA SER A 137 5.25 -15.96 11.05
C SER A 137 4.14 -16.95 11.38
N ASN A 138 3.16 -17.07 10.48
CA ASN A 138 2.08 -18.04 10.59
C ASN A 138 2.46 -19.44 10.05
N ASN A 139 3.73 -19.68 9.72
CA ASN A 139 4.24 -20.94 9.18
C ASN A 139 3.49 -21.44 7.93
N LYS A 140 2.97 -20.52 7.10
CA LYS A 140 2.31 -20.91 5.86
C LYS A 140 3.30 -21.52 4.88
N ILE A 141 2.80 -22.44 4.07
CA ILE A 141 3.51 -22.95 2.89
C ILE A 141 3.57 -21.82 1.87
N ILE A 142 4.77 -21.45 1.42
CA ILE A 142 4.94 -20.43 0.38
C ILE A 142 5.19 -21.13 -0.95
N VAL A 143 4.32 -20.88 -1.92
CA VAL A 143 4.50 -21.32 -3.31
C VAL A 143 4.57 -20.14 -4.26
N LEU A 144 5.23 -20.33 -5.39
CA LEU A 144 5.42 -19.30 -6.41
C LEU A 144 4.95 -19.81 -7.76
N SER A 145 4.18 -18.98 -8.47
CA SER A 145 3.65 -19.33 -9.79
C SER A 145 4.71 -19.35 -10.89
N ASP A 146 5.80 -18.61 -10.71
CA ASP A 146 6.84 -18.40 -11.70
C ASP A 146 8.20 -18.85 -11.19
N ASN A 147 9.15 -19.07 -12.11
CA ASN A 147 10.47 -19.56 -11.76
C ASN A 147 11.26 -18.48 -11.00
N PRO A 148 11.61 -18.68 -9.73
CA PRO A 148 12.28 -17.66 -8.91
C PRO A 148 13.74 -17.41 -9.31
N TYR A 149 14.34 -18.29 -10.11
CA TYR A 149 15.70 -18.14 -10.61
C TYR A 149 15.78 -17.30 -11.90
N LYS A 150 14.62 -16.87 -12.44
CA LYS A 150 14.57 -15.85 -13.50
C LYS A 150 14.67 -14.44 -12.92
N LYS A 151 15.05 -13.50 -13.79
CA LYS A 151 15.19 -12.08 -13.46
C LYS A 151 13.93 -11.31 -13.85
N TYR A 152 13.27 -10.68 -12.89
CA TYR A 152 12.03 -9.91 -13.09
C TYR A 152 12.27 -8.40 -12.90
N TYR A 153 12.75 -7.76 -13.96
CA TYR A 153 13.10 -6.34 -13.97
C TYR A 153 12.24 -5.59 -15.00
N PHE A 154 12.14 -4.27 -14.83
CA PHE A 154 11.70 -3.37 -15.90
C PHE A 154 12.85 -3.11 -16.88
N ASN A 155 12.55 -2.47 -18.01
CA ASN A 155 13.54 -2.19 -19.06
C ASN A 155 14.67 -1.26 -18.60
N ASP A 156 14.40 -0.43 -17.60
CA ASP A 156 15.36 0.47 -16.96
C ASP A 156 16.26 -0.23 -15.91
N GLY A 157 16.09 -1.55 -15.71
CA GLY A 157 16.84 -2.33 -14.74
C GLY A 157 16.31 -2.24 -13.30
N THR A 158 15.19 -1.56 -13.06
CA THR A 158 14.55 -1.53 -11.74
C THR A 158 13.85 -2.87 -11.45
N LYS A 159 13.88 -3.30 -10.19
CA LYS A 159 13.25 -4.57 -9.75
C LYS A 159 11.74 -4.42 -9.74
N ARG A 160 11.03 -5.37 -10.37
CA ARG A 160 9.58 -5.54 -10.16
C ARG A 160 9.33 -6.00 -8.73
N PHE A 161 8.10 -5.82 -8.24
CA PHE A 161 7.71 -6.30 -6.91
C PHE A 161 8.01 -7.79 -6.74
N TYR A 162 7.65 -8.62 -7.71
CA TYR A 162 7.94 -10.06 -7.64
C TYR A 162 9.44 -10.39 -7.47
N GLN A 163 10.36 -9.63 -8.10
CA GLN A 163 11.79 -9.82 -7.84
C GLN A 163 12.17 -9.46 -6.39
N ARG A 164 11.57 -8.39 -5.84
CA ARG A 164 11.78 -8.00 -4.44
C ARG A 164 11.27 -9.07 -3.47
N GLU A 165 10.15 -9.71 -3.77
CA GLU A 165 9.61 -10.85 -2.98
C GLU A 165 10.56 -12.04 -2.99
N ILE A 166 11.06 -12.43 -4.17
CA ILE A 166 12.04 -13.50 -4.31
C ILE A 166 13.30 -13.18 -3.49
N ASP A 167 13.87 -12.00 -3.69
CA ASP A 167 15.09 -11.56 -2.99
C ASP A 167 14.88 -11.53 -1.47
N TYR A 168 13.71 -11.09 -1.02
CA TYR A 168 13.35 -11.04 0.40
C TYR A 168 13.27 -12.44 1.02
N ILE A 169 12.58 -13.36 0.35
CA ILE A 169 12.43 -14.75 0.81
C ILE A 169 13.79 -15.47 0.85
N LEU A 170 14.63 -15.28 -0.17
CA LEU A 170 16.02 -15.77 -0.17
C LEU A 170 16.81 -15.20 1.02
N GLY A 171 16.67 -13.88 1.26
CA GLY A 171 17.30 -13.20 2.41
C GLY A 171 16.87 -13.73 3.78
N LYS A 172 15.69 -14.37 3.87
CA LYS A 172 15.19 -15.04 5.09
C LYS A 172 15.72 -16.47 5.25
N GLY A 173 16.57 -16.95 4.34
CA GLY A 173 17.19 -18.27 4.37
C GLY A 173 16.40 -19.38 3.68
N TYR A 174 15.41 -19.01 2.86
CA TYR A 174 14.71 -19.99 2.02
C TYR A 174 15.49 -20.29 0.74
N THR A 175 15.21 -21.45 0.18
CA THR A 175 15.55 -21.86 -1.18
C THR A 175 14.28 -22.31 -1.89
N PHE A 176 14.32 -22.51 -3.21
CA PHE A 176 13.12 -22.89 -3.96
C PHE A 176 13.28 -24.23 -4.67
N GLU A 177 12.26 -25.07 -4.54
CA GLU A 177 12.18 -26.41 -5.15
C GLU A 177 10.93 -26.48 -6.06
N LEU A 178 11.10 -27.01 -7.28
CA LEU A 178 10.01 -27.19 -8.24
C LEU A 178 9.10 -28.33 -7.77
N THR A 179 7.80 -28.09 -7.71
CA THR A 179 6.77 -29.09 -7.38
C THR A 179 6.35 -29.86 -8.62
N SER A 180 5.70 -31.02 -8.41
CA SER A 180 5.09 -31.81 -9.49
C SER A 180 3.99 -31.06 -10.26
N GLU A 181 3.40 -30.03 -9.64
CA GLU A 181 2.33 -29.21 -10.20
C GLU A 181 2.86 -28.00 -10.99
N GLY A 182 4.18 -27.86 -11.12
CA GLY A 182 4.81 -26.77 -11.86
C GLY A 182 4.90 -25.44 -11.09
N LEU A 183 4.60 -25.45 -9.79
CA LEU A 183 4.84 -24.35 -8.86
C LEU A 183 6.23 -24.46 -8.22
N TRP A 184 6.71 -23.39 -7.60
CA TRP A 184 7.96 -23.42 -6.84
C TRP A 184 7.68 -23.26 -5.36
N LYS A 185 8.03 -24.25 -4.55
CA LYS A 185 7.86 -24.19 -3.10
C LYS A 185 9.09 -23.57 -2.45
N ALA A 186 8.89 -22.58 -1.58
CA ALA A 186 9.96 -22.07 -0.73
C ALA A 186 10.18 -23.05 0.44
N VAL A 187 11.42 -23.49 0.62
CA VAL A 187 11.84 -24.40 1.69
C VAL A 187 13.00 -23.79 2.48
N ARG A 188 12.92 -23.87 3.80
CA ARG A 188 13.96 -23.41 4.72
C ARG A 188 14.66 -24.64 5.29
N ARG A 189 15.98 -24.72 5.12
CA ARG A 189 16.82 -25.81 5.64
C ARG A 189 17.51 -25.39 6.93
#